data_AF-A0AAV1A2P3-F1
#
_entry.id   AF-A0AAV1A2P3-F1
#
_cell.length_a   1.000
_cell.length_b   1.000
_cell.length_c   1.000
_cell.angle_alpha   90.00
_cell.angle_beta   90.00
_cell.angle_gamma   90.00
#
_symmetry.space_group_name_H-M   'P 1'
#
loop_
_entity.id
_entity.type
_entity.pdbx_description
1 polymer ?
#
loop_
_entity_poly.entity_id
_entity_poly.type
_entity_poly.pdbx_seq_one_letter_code
_entity_poly.pdbx_strand_id
1 'polypeptide(L)'
;MMDPAGGQPAANPAAEQPSDGASTSGWRSFEEGVLLQSMPSSNESSEASVNQQPVIPELEPPLLDDNSRREELAARLRANWWGVAYNERILDSFVQSQLSIERHVEAALVADGYSPQVVFERRHTIRGFLFYPEGHALQGGTYAGYLSQIANFGTRQSVPYQRVIRSVRNSHLFLD
;
A
#
# COMPACT_ATOMS: atom_id res chain seq x y z
N MET A 1 55.02 24.23 -34.87
CA MET A 1 53.91 23.27 -34.68
C MET A 1 52.91 23.57 -35.76
N MET A 2 52.72 22.63 -36.68
CA MET A 2 51.80 22.76 -37.81
C MET A 2 50.43 22.23 -37.42
N ASP A 3 49.37 23.00 -37.66
CA ASP A 3 48.06 22.46 -38.04
C ASP A 3 48.04 22.36 -39.58
N PRO A 4 47.34 21.36 -40.16
CA PRO A 4 46.02 21.68 -40.70
C PRO A 4 44.96 20.55 -40.67
N ALA A 5 43.71 20.98 -40.45
CA ALA A 5 42.46 20.65 -41.15
C ALA A 5 42.06 19.19 -41.48
N GLY A 6 40.80 18.86 -41.14
CA GLY A 6 39.94 18.03 -41.99
C GLY A 6 38.88 17.19 -41.27
N GLY A 7 37.59 17.52 -41.42
CA GLY A 7 36.49 16.59 -41.14
C GLY A 7 35.18 17.22 -40.65
N GLN A 8 34.38 17.77 -41.57
CA GLN A 8 33.00 18.23 -41.37
C GLN A 8 31.98 17.13 -41.80
N PRO A 9 30.65 17.30 -41.64
CA PRO A 9 29.73 16.31 -41.04
C PRO A 9 28.77 15.62 -42.03
N ALA A 10 28.11 14.54 -41.60
CA ALA A 10 26.90 13.93 -42.20
C ALA A 10 26.53 12.69 -41.36
N ALA A 11 25.29 12.22 -41.16
CA ALA A 11 23.96 12.62 -41.58
C ALA A 11 22.94 11.86 -40.70
N ASN A 12 21.79 12.47 -40.41
CA ASN A 12 20.52 11.75 -40.23
C ASN A 12 19.91 11.59 -41.63
N PRO A 13 19.21 10.48 -41.96
CA PRO A 13 17.76 10.49 -41.73
C PRO A 13 17.07 9.10 -41.51
N ALA A 14 15.94 9.18 -40.79
CA ALA A 14 14.64 8.53 -41.02
C ALA A 14 14.46 6.99 -41.13
N ALA A 15 13.46 6.55 -40.33
CA ALA A 15 12.32 5.70 -40.70
C ALA A 15 12.26 4.23 -40.20
N GLU A 16 11.03 3.87 -39.85
CA GLU A 16 10.42 2.53 -39.71
C GLU A 16 10.47 1.81 -38.34
N GLN A 17 9.37 1.97 -37.59
CA GLN A 17 8.58 0.84 -37.07
C GLN A 17 7.97 0.06 -38.27
N PRO A 18 7.54 -1.22 -38.18
CA PRO A 18 6.99 -1.91 -36.99
C PRO A 18 7.42 -3.38 -36.86
N SER A 19 7.01 -4.07 -35.78
CA SER A 19 6.29 -5.36 -35.89
C SER A 19 6.00 -5.99 -34.52
N ASP A 20 4.72 -6.34 -34.37
CA ASP A 20 4.13 -7.25 -33.42
C ASP A 20 4.69 -8.68 -33.46
N GLY A 21 4.51 -9.43 -32.37
CA GLY A 21 4.71 -10.88 -32.30
C GLY A 21 5.04 -11.34 -30.88
N ALA A 22 4.10 -11.30 -29.93
CA ALA A 22 3.09 -12.34 -29.65
C ALA A 22 3.65 -13.64 -29.05
N SER A 23 3.24 -13.96 -27.82
CA SER A 23 2.91 -15.31 -27.32
C SER A 23 2.95 -15.37 -25.78
N THR A 24 2.04 -15.97 -25.02
CA THR A 24 0.76 -16.67 -25.24
C THR A 24 0.10 -16.77 -23.85
N SER A 25 -1.22 -16.57 -23.73
CA SER A 25 -2.25 -17.61 -23.47
C SER A 25 -2.76 -17.76 -22.04
N GLY A 26 -4.10 -17.82 -21.95
CA GLY A 26 -4.93 -18.10 -20.78
C GLY A 26 -5.83 -16.90 -20.55
N TRP A 27 -7.01 -16.78 -21.15
CA TRP A 27 -8.16 -17.68 -20.97
C TRP A 27 -9.03 -17.78 -22.25
N ARG A 28 -9.47 -19.00 -22.57
CA ARG A 28 -10.40 -19.37 -23.66
C ARG A 28 -11.81 -18.80 -23.34
N SER A 29 -12.46 -18.04 -24.22
CA SER A 29 -13.38 -18.49 -25.29
C SER A 29 -14.38 -19.56 -24.87
N PHE A 30 -15.64 -19.15 -24.68
CA PHE A 30 -16.79 -19.91 -25.16
C PHE A 30 -17.56 -19.02 -26.13
N GLU A 31 -17.81 -19.56 -27.31
CA GLU A 31 -18.63 -18.99 -28.37
C GLU A 31 -20.10 -19.25 -28.04
N GLU A 32 -21.00 -18.35 -28.42
CA GLU A 32 -22.25 -18.75 -29.06
C GLU A 32 -22.97 -17.52 -29.62
N GLY A 33 -23.15 -17.51 -30.93
CA GLY A 33 -24.13 -16.66 -31.60
C GLY A 33 -25.30 -17.53 -32.04
N VAL A 34 -26.52 -17.20 -31.63
CA VAL A 34 -27.75 -17.51 -32.37
C VAL A 34 -28.76 -16.38 -32.14
N LEU A 35 -29.37 -15.94 -33.25
CA LEU A 35 -30.36 -14.89 -33.37
C LEU A 35 -31.76 -15.29 -32.86
N LEU A 36 -32.55 -14.24 -32.59
CA LEU A 36 -34.02 -14.11 -32.60
C LEU A 36 -34.84 -14.53 -31.36
N GLN A 37 -35.64 -13.55 -30.90
CA GLN A 37 -37.11 -13.61 -30.71
C GLN A 37 -37.62 -13.17 -29.31
N SER A 38 -38.22 -11.97 -29.29
CA SER A 38 -39.37 -11.53 -28.46
C SER A 38 -39.25 -11.27 -26.94
N MET A 39 -39.59 -10.03 -26.59
CA MET A 39 -40.00 -9.38 -25.30
C MET A 39 -40.97 -10.21 -24.41
N PRO A 40 -41.38 -9.80 -23.17
CA PRO A 40 -41.15 -8.52 -22.46
C PRO A 40 -40.72 -8.61 -20.97
N SER A 41 -40.24 -7.46 -20.48
CA SER A 41 -40.37 -6.92 -19.10
C SER A 41 -40.55 -7.93 -17.96
N SER A 42 -39.48 -8.15 -17.20
CA SER A 42 -39.59 -8.48 -15.79
C SER A 42 -38.84 -7.42 -14.99
N ASN A 43 -39.61 -6.80 -14.12
CA ASN A 43 -39.19 -5.85 -13.11
C ASN A 43 -38.29 -6.60 -12.11
N GLU A 44 -36.99 -6.61 -12.35
CA GLU A 44 -36.01 -7.08 -11.39
C GLU A 44 -35.10 -5.93 -10.98
N SER A 45 -35.53 -5.35 -9.85
CA SER A 45 -34.67 -4.86 -8.78
C SER A 45 -33.46 -4.07 -9.21
N SER A 46 -33.60 -2.75 -9.08
CA SER A 46 -32.50 -1.84 -8.81
C SER A 46 -31.64 -2.37 -7.65
N GLU A 47 -30.66 -3.23 -7.92
CA GLU A 47 -29.45 -3.27 -7.12
C GLU A 47 -28.64 -2.05 -7.54
N ALA A 48 -29.09 -0.89 -7.06
CA ALA A 48 -28.19 0.22 -6.84
C ALA A 48 -27.06 -0.34 -6.00
N SER A 49 -25.88 -0.51 -6.61
CA SER A 49 -24.63 -0.79 -5.93
C SER A 49 -24.48 0.27 -4.84
N VAL A 50 -24.96 -0.04 -3.63
CA VAL A 50 -24.82 0.80 -2.47
C VAL A 50 -23.32 0.97 -2.31
N ASN A 51 -22.83 2.19 -2.48
CA ASN A 51 -21.46 2.57 -2.13
C ASN A 51 -21.32 2.34 -0.61
N GLN A 52 -21.13 1.09 -0.19
CA GLN A 52 -20.80 0.75 1.18
C GLN A 52 -19.35 1.18 1.36
N GLN A 53 -19.18 2.42 1.80
CA GLN A 53 -17.89 2.92 2.23
C GLN A 53 -17.35 1.92 3.27
N PRO A 54 -16.11 1.42 3.12
CA PRO A 54 -15.62 0.36 3.97
C PRO A 54 -15.59 0.82 5.43
N VAL A 55 -16.08 -0.03 6.33
CA VAL A 55 -16.03 0.26 7.77
C VAL A 55 -14.57 0.16 8.21
N ILE A 56 -13.99 1.30 8.60
CA ILE A 56 -12.64 1.40 9.16
C ILE A 56 -12.78 1.35 10.69
N PRO A 57 -12.27 0.30 11.36
CA PRO A 57 -12.28 0.24 12.81
C PRO A 57 -11.48 1.39 13.43
N GLU A 58 -12.01 1.96 14.50
CA GLU A 58 -11.33 2.95 15.35
C GLU A 58 -11.39 2.50 16.81
N LEU A 59 -10.38 2.86 17.59
CA LEU A 59 -10.27 2.53 19.02
C LEU A 59 -10.39 3.79 19.86
N GLU A 60 -11.39 3.81 20.73
CA GLU A 60 -11.57 4.84 21.76
C GLU A 60 -11.73 4.17 23.13
N PRO A 61 -10.75 4.32 24.06
CA PRO A 61 -9.49 5.07 23.91
C PRO A 61 -8.45 4.34 23.02
N PRO A 62 -7.49 5.06 22.41
CA PRO A 62 -6.38 4.44 21.68
C PRO A 62 -5.45 3.67 22.63
N LEU A 63 -4.77 2.63 22.13
CA LEU A 63 -3.84 1.81 22.94
C LEU A 63 -2.64 2.59 23.47
N LEU A 64 -2.14 3.53 22.67
CA LEU A 64 -1.11 4.50 23.00
C LEU A 64 -1.63 5.88 22.64
N ASP A 65 -1.35 6.88 23.47
CA ASP A 65 -1.70 8.27 23.16
C ASP A 65 -0.90 8.77 21.96
N ASP A 66 -1.50 9.70 21.20
CA ASP A 66 -0.91 10.15 19.93
C ASP A 66 0.42 10.90 20.12
N ASN A 67 0.66 11.52 21.29
CA ASN A 67 1.92 12.18 21.56
C ASN A 67 3.04 11.17 21.79
N SER A 68 2.86 10.22 22.71
CA SER A 68 3.85 9.15 22.93
C SER A 68 4.06 8.31 21.66
N ARG A 69 2.98 8.00 20.91
CA ARG A 69 3.08 7.28 19.63
C ARG A 69 3.95 8.06 18.64
N ARG A 70 3.71 9.36 18.48
CA ARG A 70 4.48 10.23 17.58
C ARG A 70 5.95 10.30 18.00
N GLU A 71 6.24 10.42 19.30
CA GLU A 71 7.60 10.44 19.82
C GLU A 71 8.34 9.13 19.54
N GLU A 72 7.71 7.98 19.83
CA GLU A 72 8.31 6.67 19.59
C GLU A 72 8.55 6.42 18.09
N LEU A 73 7.60 6.81 17.23
CA LEU A 73 7.74 6.68 15.77
C LEU A 73 8.85 7.59 15.23
N ALA A 74 8.90 8.84 15.66
CA ALA A 74 9.94 9.78 15.28
C ALA A 74 11.32 9.30 15.72
N ALA A 75 11.46 8.84 16.97
CA ALA A 75 12.72 8.30 17.49
C ALA A 75 13.22 7.11 16.64
N ARG A 76 12.33 6.17 16.30
CA ARG A 76 12.68 5.02 15.48
C ARG A 76 13.03 5.41 14.04
N LEU A 77 12.30 6.34 13.45
CA LEU A 77 12.57 6.80 12.09
C LEU A 77 13.91 7.54 12.01
N ARG A 78 14.22 8.41 12.98
CA ARG A 78 15.55 9.06 13.09
C ARG A 78 16.68 8.05 13.20
N ALA A 79 16.50 6.99 14.00
CA ALA A 79 17.49 5.91 14.10
C ALA A 79 17.66 5.16 12.77
N ASN A 80 16.57 4.93 12.02
CA ASN A 80 16.63 4.28 10.72
C ASN A 80 17.28 5.16 9.64
N TRP A 81 17.11 6.48 9.74
CA TRP A 81 17.72 7.48 8.86
C TRP A 81 19.06 8.00 9.37
N TRP A 82 19.75 7.25 10.23
CA TRP A 82 21.07 7.63 10.69
C TRP A 82 22.02 7.85 9.50
N GLY A 83 22.60 9.05 9.42
CA GLY A 83 23.49 9.45 8.31
C GLY A 83 22.76 9.93 7.05
N VAL A 84 21.43 9.97 7.03
CA VAL A 84 20.62 10.53 5.93
C VAL A 84 20.26 11.97 6.26
N ALA A 85 20.49 12.89 5.32
CA ALA A 85 20.06 14.27 5.46
C ALA A 85 18.54 14.40 5.23
N TYR A 86 17.84 14.97 6.21
CA TYR A 86 16.42 15.31 6.11
C TYR A 86 16.17 16.63 6.85
N ASN A 87 15.01 17.24 6.61
CA ASN A 87 14.50 18.33 7.44
C ASN A 87 13.33 17.85 8.28
N GLU A 88 13.03 18.55 9.38
CA GLU A 88 11.97 18.15 10.31
C GLU A 88 10.58 18.08 9.64
N ARG A 89 10.30 18.88 8.60
CA ARG A 89 9.00 18.80 7.88
C ARG A 89 8.82 17.46 7.17
N ILE A 90 9.89 16.91 6.58
CA ILE A 90 9.86 15.59 5.94
C ILE A 90 9.66 14.51 7.01
N LEU A 91 10.39 14.60 8.12
CA LEU A 91 10.25 13.67 9.24
C LEU A 91 8.80 13.68 9.77
N ASP A 92 8.24 14.85 10.04
CA ASP A 92 6.89 15.01 10.55
C ASP A 92 5.84 14.42 9.60
N SER A 93 5.98 14.63 8.29
CA SER A 93 5.08 14.05 7.28
C SER A 93 5.10 12.52 7.27
N PHE A 94 6.29 11.92 7.41
CA PHE A 94 6.44 10.48 7.51
C PHE A 94 5.82 9.94 8.80
N VAL A 95 6.14 10.57 9.94
CA VAL A 95 5.63 10.16 11.25
C VAL A 95 4.11 10.27 11.30
N GLN A 96 3.54 11.33 10.73
CA GLN A 96 2.08 11.50 10.66
C GLN A 96 1.43 10.36 9.86
N SER A 97 2.04 9.98 8.73
CA SER A 97 1.53 8.87 7.91
C SER A 97 1.64 7.52 8.65
N GLN A 98 2.76 7.28 9.32
CA GLN A 98 2.96 6.09 10.16
C GLN A 98 1.93 6.03 11.31
N LEU A 99 1.69 7.16 11.99
CA LEU A 99 0.72 7.26 13.07
C LEU A 99 -0.69 6.85 12.61
N SER A 100 -1.16 7.41 11.48
CA SER A 100 -2.48 7.07 10.95
C SER A 100 -2.59 5.59 10.56
N ILE A 101 -1.57 5.02 9.90
CA ILE A 101 -1.56 3.60 9.52
C ILE A 101 -1.57 2.71 10.76
N GLU A 102 -0.72 3.01 11.76
CA GLU A 102 -0.65 2.23 13.00
C GLU A 102 -1.99 2.22 13.73
N ARG A 103 -2.64 3.38 13.89
CA ARG A 103 -3.96 3.48 14.53
C ARG A 103 -5.00 2.59 13.87
N HIS A 104 -5.10 2.64 12.54
CA HIS A 104 -6.07 1.82 11.82
C HIS A 104 -5.77 0.33 11.96
N VAL A 105 -4.50 -0.07 11.88
CA VAL A 105 -4.10 -1.47 12.03
C VAL A 105 -4.35 -1.99 13.45
N GLU A 106 -3.98 -1.24 14.48
CA GLU A 106 -4.25 -1.60 15.88
C GLU A 106 -5.75 -1.78 16.13
N ALA A 107 -6.58 -0.86 15.63
CA ALA A 107 -8.02 -0.94 15.75
C ALA A 107 -8.61 -2.16 15.04
N ALA A 108 -8.11 -2.48 13.84
CA ALA A 108 -8.53 -3.68 13.13
C ALA A 108 -8.12 -4.96 13.87
N LEU A 109 -6.91 -5.02 14.43
CA LEU A 109 -6.47 -6.18 15.24
C LEU A 109 -7.38 -6.38 16.46
N VAL A 110 -7.66 -5.34 17.22
CA VAL A 110 -8.56 -5.47 18.39
C VAL A 110 -9.97 -5.87 17.96
N ALA A 111 -10.49 -5.29 16.88
CA ALA A 111 -11.80 -5.65 16.33
C ALA A 111 -11.85 -7.11 15.80
N ASP A 112 -10.71 -7.69 15.44
CA ASP A 112 -10.57 -9.10 15.02
C ASP A 112 -10.33 -10.06 16.19
N GLY A 113 -10.39 -9.57 17.43
CA GLY A 113 -10.35 -10.38 18.65
C GLY A 113 -8.97 -10.56 19.27
N TYR A 114 -7.92 -9.89 18.77
CA TYR A 114 -6.62 -9.88 19.43
C TYR A 114 -6.66 -9.04 20.71
N SER A 115 -5.99 -9.49 21.77
CA SER A 115 -5.95 -8.79 23.05
C SER A 115 -5.33 -7.38 22.91
N PRO A 116 -6.03 -6.31 23.33
CA PRO A 116 -5.49 -4.95 23.30
C PRO A 116 -4.13 -4.81 23.99
N GLN A 117 -3.96 -5.52 25.12
CA GLN A 117 -2.72 -5.51 25.88
C GLN A 117 -1.57 -6.15 25.09
N VAL A 118 -1.82 -7.30 24.46
CA VAL A 118 -0.79 -8.00 23.67
C VAL A 118 -0.42 -7.19 22.44
N VAL A 119 -1.39 -6.58 21.75
CA VAL A 119 -1.14 -5.67 20.62
C VAL A 119 -0.24 -4.50 21.05
N PHE A 120 -0.54 -3.89 22.20
CA PHE A 120 0.26 -2.79 22.77
C PHE A 120 1.69 -3.22 23.16
N GLU A 121 1.83 -4.37 23.81
CA GLU A 121 3.15 -4.92 24.20
C GLU A 121 4.00 -5.26 22.96
N ARG A 122 3.35 -5.77 21.90
CA ARG A 122 4.00 -6.14 20.65
C ARG A 122 4.12 -5.00 19.64
N ARG A 123 3.73 -3.76 20.00
CA ARG A 123 3.69 -2.60 19.08
C ARG A 123 5.01 -2.37 18.34
N HIS A 124 6.16 -2.53 18.99
CA HIS A 124 7.46 -2.34 18.35
C HIS A 124 7.74 -3.42 17.28
N THR A 125 7.31 -4.67 17.52
CA THR A 125 7.42 -5.74 16.52
C THR A 125 6.45 -5.50 15.37
N ILE A 126 5.20 -5.11 15.67
CA ILE A 126 4.19 -4.73 14.67
C ILE A 126 4.71 -3.60 13.76
N ARG A 127 5.25 -2.52 14.33
CA ARG A 127 5.88 -1.42 13.59
C ARG A 127 7.00 -1.88 12.67
N GLY A 128 7.76 -2.91 13.07
CA GLY A 128 8.77 -3.54 12.22
C GLY A 128 8.16 -4.06 10.92
N PHE A 129 7.07 -4.82 11.02
CA PHE A 129 6.35 -5.31 9.84
C PHE A 129 5.69 -4.17 9.05
N LEU A 130 5.09 -3.19 9.72
CA LEU A 130 4.37 -2.10 9.05
C LEU A 130 5.29 -1.20 8.24
N PHE A 131 6.40 -0.75 8.84
CA PHE A 131 7.18 0.38 8.33
C PHE A 131 8.61 0.01 7.92
N TYR A 132 9.11 -1.16 8.35
CA TYR A 132 10.49 -1.59 8.13
C TYR A 132 10.59 -3.06 7.66
N PRO A 133 9.81 -3.50 6.65
CA PRO A 133 9.75 -4.92 6.26
C PRO A 133 11.10 -5.51 5.79
N GLU A 134 12.01 -4.67 5.30
CA GLU A 134 13.37 -5.04 4.87
C GLU A 134 14.45 -4.42 5.79
N GLY A 135 14.07 -4.02 7.02
CA GLY A 135 14.96 -3.32 7.95
C GLY A 135 15.12 -1.82 7.67
N HIS A 136 14.60 -1.32 6.55
CA HIS A 136 14.63 0.09 6.16
C HIS A 136 13.23 0.68 6.08
N ALA A 137 13.11 1.98 6.40
CA ALA A 137 11.85 2.71 6.33
C ALA A 137 11.29 2.66 4.90
N LEU A 138 10.00 2.40 4.77
CA LEU A 138 9.31 2.54 3.50
C LEU A 138 9.35 3.99 2.99
N GLN A 139 9.29 4.13 1.67
CA GLN A 139 9.23 5.43 1.01
C GLN A 139 7.88 6.13 1.25
N GLY A 140 7.87 7.46 1.19
CA GLY A 140 6.67 8.28 1.43
C GLY A 140 5.48 7.90 0.53
N GLY A 141 5.74 7.64 -0.76
CA GLY A 141 4.70 7.21 -1.70
C GLY A 141 4.02 5.89 -1.31
N THR A 142 4.74 4.99 -0.64
CA THR A 142 4.19 3.72 -0.15
C THR A 142 3.20 3.96 0.98
N TYR A 143 3.46 4.90 1.91
CA TYR A 143 2.51 5.25 2.96
C TYR A 143 1.23 5.87 2.40
N ALA A 144 1.37 6.79 1.44
CA ALA A 144 0.21 7.38 0.75
C ALA A 144 -0.64 6.31 0.05
N GLY A 145 0.01 5.33 -0.59
CA GLY A 145 -0.66 4.17 -1.17
C GLY A 145 -1.40 3.33 -0.12
N TYR A 146 -0.80 3.08 1.04
CA TYR A 146 -1.44 2.34 2.13
C TYR A 146 -2.65 3.07 2.72
N LEU A 147 -2.53 4.37 2.99
CA LEU A 147 -3.66 5.18 3.46
C LEU A 147 -4.80 5.19 2.44
N SER A 148 -4.48 5.26 1.15
CA SER A 148 -5.48 5.16 0.08
C SER A 148 -6.16 3.79 0.06
N GLN A 149 -5.44 2.69 0.28
CA GLN A 149 -6.07 1.37 0.38
C GLN A 149 -6.98 1.26 1.61
N ILE A 150 -6.54 1.76 2.76
CA ILE A 150 -7.35 1.77 3.98
C ILE A 150 -8.64 2.58 3.76
N ALA A 151 -8.53 3.77 3.17
CA ALA A 151 -9.69 4.64 2.91
C ALA A 151 -10.69 4.04 1.90
N ASN A 152 -10.19 3.39 0.84
CA ASN A 152 -11.04 2.91 -0.26
C ASN A 152 -11.55 1.48 -0.08
N PHE A 153 -10.81 0.62 0.62
CA PHE A 153 -11.14 -0.81 0.75
C PHE A 153 -11.23 -1.29 2.21
N GLY A 154 -10.92 -0.43 3.18
CA GLY A 154 -10.90 -0.75 4.60
C GLY A 154 -9.57 -1.32 5.06
N THR A 155 -9.30 -1.22 6.37
CA THR A 155 -8.01 -1.64 6.95
C THR A 155 -7.67 -3.09 6.66
N ARG A 156 -8.65 -4.00 6.76
CA ARG A 156 -8.42 -5.44 6.58
C ARG A 156 -7.96 -5.82 5.18
N GLN A 157 -8.34 -5.05 4.15
CA GLN A 157 -7.93 -5.30 2.77
C GLN A 157 -6.60 -4.60 2.42
N SER A 158 -6.07 -3.77 3.31
CA SER A 158 -4.81 -3.06 3.08
C SER A 158 -3.60 -3.99 3.20
N VAL A 159 -2.58 -3.72 2.36
CA VAL A 159 -1.28 -4.40 2.43
C VAL A 159 -0.65 -4.39 3.84
N PRO A 160 -0.60 -3.27 4.60
CA PRO A 160 0.02 -3.27 5.92
C PRO A 160 -0.65 -4.23 6.91
N TYR A 161 -1.99 -4.28 6.94
CA TYR A 161 -2.71 -5.21 7.81
C TYR A 161 -2.48 -6.67 7.40
N GLN A 162 -2.61 -6.98 6.11
CA GLN A 162 -2.39 -8.34 5.59
C GLN A 162 -0.97 -8.85 5.88
N ARG A 163 0.02 -7.95 5.87
CA ARG A 163 1.39 -8.29 6.26
C ARG A 163 1.48 -8.69 7.73
N VAL A 164 0.84 -7.96 8.64
CA VAL A 164 0.81 -8.31 10.07
C VAL A 164 0.14 -9.67 10.27
N ILE A 165 -1.04 -9.90 9.67
CA ILE A 165 -1.76 -11.18 9.78
C ILE A 165 -0.94 -12.34 9.21
N ARG A 166 -0.26 -12.13 8.08
CA ARG A 166 0.66 -13.14 7.54
C ARG A 166 1.80 -13.46 8.51
N SER A 167 2.38 -12.45 9.16
CA SER A 167 3.41 -12.66 10.18
C SER A 167 2.89 -13.43 11.40
N VAL A 168 1.64 -13.20 11.81
CA VAL A 168 0.99 -13.99 12.88
C VAL A 168 0.84 -15.44 12.45
N ARG A 169 0.27 -15.68 11.26
CA ARG A 169 0.05 -17.03 10.71
C ARG A 169 1.34 -17.82 10.52
N ASN A 170 2.44 -17.14 10.19
CA ASN A 170 3.76 -17.75 10.02
C ASN A 170 4.57 -17.82 11.33
N SER A 171 3.96 -17.50 12.48
CA SER A 171 4.62 -17.50 13.79
C SER A 171 5.84 -16.56 13.89
N HIS A 172 5.90 -15.53 13.04
CA HIS A 172 6.89 -14.45 13.16
C HIS A 172 6.43 -13.36 14.14
N LEU A 173 5.13 -13.34 14.47
CA LEU A 173 4.51 -12.46 15.45
C LEU A 173 3.55 -13.27 16.30
N PHE A 174 3.67 -13.19 17.63
CA PHE A 174 2.77 -13.86 18.57
C PHE A 174 1.84 -12.81 19.20
N LEU A 175 0.53 -12.97 18.99
CA LEU A 175 -0.55 -12.09 19.49
C LEU A 175 -1.57 -12.85 20.37
N ASP A 176 -1.22 -14.05 20.80
CA ASP A 176 -1.99 -14.94 21.66
C ASP A 176 -1.81 -14.65 23.15
#